data_AF-A0AAW9JZG5-F1
#
_entry.id   AF-A0AAW9JZG5-F1
#
_cell.length_a   1.000
_cell.length_b   1.000
_cell.length_c   1.000
_cell.angle_alpha   90.00
_cell.angle_beta   90.00
_cell.angle_gamma   90.00
#
_symmetry.space_group_name_H-M   'P 1'
#
loop_
_entity.id
_entity.type
_entity.pdbx_description
1 polymer ?
#
loop_
_entity_poly.entity_id
_entity_poly.type
_entity_poly.pdbx_seq_one_letter_code
_entity_poly.pdbx_strand_id
1 'polypeptide(L)'
;MSEVTFRKDKYMFSTRNIKKNLDKNILKKEISTFIKELRKFKVDLKSLSSEEFNLEERNLILNIAYFLVDEEVLLRKIINRRELKTKVIAKKTGFSNEKIISWSNYLIAYLILLYNADYTNLAMYLNINFKDLENLAVIKGTKGEEIVHKGLVMLEGKKSTIILTKEGQFIRIKTRCENKVGEELSGKEKKTLKHYRALIVSVALIAFVILGSVTFLYKQQETTILIQGTSKVKIGLNRFDRIVYSYSPTEKGTILITELKLENKKFEDGMISILKGFEEEDMLPPNRIVDVYITGKMVDTVELNKVTEYVESVNKDDNAKNNFRIKINNSGYEKKN
;
A
#
# COMPACT_ATOMS: atom_id res chain seq x y z
N MET A 1 -20.42 -4.14 49.05
CA MET A 1 -20.78 -3.81 47.65
C MET A 1 -20.77 -5.11 46.87
N SER A 2 -21.88 -5.49 46.26
CA SER A 2 -21.97 -6.67 45.39
C SER A 2 -21.05 -6.47 44.18
N GLU A 3 -20.28 -7.49 43.82
CA GLU A 3 -19.43 -7.46 42.63
C GLU A 3 -20.31 -7.40 41.37
N VAL A 4 -20.15 -6.35 40.56
CA VAL A 4 -20.88 -6.23 39.29
C VAL A 4 -20.34 -7.29 38.35
N THR A 5 -21.20 -8.20 37.90
CA THR A 5 -20.82 -9.28 36.98
C THR A 5 -21.14 -8.88 35.55
N PHE A 6 -20.15 -8.96 34.66
CA PHE A 6 -20.33 -8.68 33.24
C PHE A 6 -21.28 -9.68 32.58
N ARG A 7 -22.26 -9.18 31.81
CA ARG A 7 -23.15 -9.98 30.96
C ARG A 7 -23.02 -9.51 29.52
N LYS A 8 -22.45 -10.35 28.66
CA LYS A 8 -22.12 -10.02 27.27
C LYS A 8 -23.33 -9.75 26.35
N ASP A 9 -24.51 -10.21 26.76
CA ASP A 9 -25.70 -10.35 25.91
C ASP A 9 -26.96 -9.73 26.54
N LYS A 10 -26.81 -8.75 27.44
CA LYS A 10 -27.95 -8.11 28.14
C LYS A 10 -28.69 -7.12 27.24
N TYR A 11 -27.93 -6.31 26.50
CA TYR A 11 -28.43 -5.26 25.62
C TYR A 11 -28.07 -5.53 24.15
N MET A 12 -28.87 -5.00 23.23
CA MET A 12 -28.55 -5.02 21.80
C MET A 12 -29.10 -3.78 21.09
N PHE A 13 -28.47 -3.44 19.97
CA PHE A 13 -29.04 -2.50 19.01
C PHE A 13 -30.12 -3.18 18.17
N SER A 14 -31.28 -2.55 18.12
CA SER A 14 -32.43 -2.99 17.32
C SER A 14 -32.43 -2.38 15.93
N THR A 15 -32.70 -3.24 14.94
CA THR A 15 -32.84 -2.84 13.53
C THR A 15 -34.24 -2.29 13.21
N ARG A 16 -35.17 -2.33 14.17
CA ARG A 16 -36.54 -1.81 13.99
C ARG A 16 -36.51 -0.30 13.81
N ASN A 17 -37.19 0.20 12.78
CA ASN A 17 -37.24 1.64 12.54
C ASN A 17 -38.25 2.33 13.46
N ILE A 18 -37.81 2.70 14.66
CA ILE A 18 -38.62 3.43 15.64
C ILE A 18 -38.45 4.93 15.40
N LYS A 19 -39.54 5.65 15.12
CA LYS A 19 -39.53 7.12 15.03
C LYS A 19 -39.46 7.69 16.45
N LYS A 20 -38.52 8.59 16.69
CA LYS A 20 -38.33 9.24 17.98
C LYS A 20 -38.56 10.74 17.84
N ASN A 21 -39.25 11.32 18.80
CA ASN A 21 -39.48 12.76 18.84
C ASN A 21 -38.32 13.41 19.62
N LEU A 22 -37.39 14.01 18.89
CA LEU A 22 -36.19 14.64 19.46
C LEU A 22 -36.25 16.15 19.28
N ASP A 23 -35.87 16.90 20.30
CA ASP A 23 -35.73 18.35 20.19
C ASP A 23 -34.47 18.69 19.41
N LYS A 24 -34.64 19.26 18.21
CA LYS A 24 -33.53 19.58 17.30
C LYS A 24 -32.54 20.60 17.86
N ASN A 25 -33.02 21.57 18.65
CA ASN A 25 -32.16 22.63 19.20
C ASN A 25 -31.31 22.08 20.33
N ILE A 26 -31.91 21.29 21.21
CA ILE A 26 -31.19 20.60 22.29
C ILE A 26 -30.18 19.62 21.68
N LEU A 27 -30.61 18.81 20.73
CA LEU A 27 -29.78 17.80 20.08
C LEU A 27 -28.52 18.40 19.42
N LYS A 28 -28.62 19.55 18.75
CA LYS A 28 -27.45 20.23 18.17
C LYS A 28 -26.43 20.62 19.25
N LYS A 29 -26.89 21.08 20.42
CA LYS A 29 -26.04 21.41 21.57
C LYS A 29 -25.42 20.14 22.19
N GLU A 30 -26.20 19.07 22.31
CA GLU A 30 -25.72 17.77 22.80
C GLU A 30 -24.60 17.24 21.89
N ILE A 31 -24.78 17.22 20.58
CA ILE A 31 -23.77 16.75 19.61
C ILE A 31 -22.47 17.57 19.72
N SER A 32 -22.57 18.90 19.77
CA SER A 32 -21.40 19.77 19.90
C SER A 32 -20.61 19.48 21.18
N THR A 33 -21.32 19.27 22.29
CA THR A 33 -20.73 18.98 23.60
C THR A 33 -20.12 17.58 23.63
N PHE A 34 -20.83 16.58 23.09
CA PHE A 34 -20.36 15.22 22.92
C PHE A 34 -19.06 15.14 22.12
N ILE A 35 -18.97 15.86 20.99
CA ILE A 35 -17.74 15.91 20.18
C ILE A 35 -16.59 16.54 20.95
N LYS A 36 -16.84 17.60 21.73
CA LYS A 36 -15.82 18.20 22.60
C LYS A 36 -15.38 17.21 23.67
N GLU A 37 -16.28 16.42 24.22
CA GLU A 37 -15.96 15.41 25.22
C GLU A 37 -15.13 14.26 24.65
N LEU A 38 -15.49 13.72 23.48
CA LEU A 38 -14.70 12.72 22.77
C LEU A 38 -13.23 13.14 22.62
N ARG A 39 -13.00 14.41 22.24
CA ARG A 39 -11.64 14.96 22.08
C ARG A 39 -10.84 14.97 23.38
N LYS A 40 -11.49 15.10 24.55
CA LYS A 40 -10.80 15.00 25.85
C LYS A 40 -10.20 13.60 26.06
N PHE A 41 -10.80 12.58 25.47
CA PHE A 41 -10.30 11.20 25.44
C PHE A 41 -9.40 10.91 24.22
N LYS A 42 -9.01 11.94 23.44
CA LYS A 42 -8.26 11.80 22.18
C LYS A 42 -9.00 10.98 21.11
N VAL A 43 -10.32 10.93 21.18
CA VAL A 43 -11.19 10.30 20.17
C VAL A 43 -11.78 11.40 19.28
N ASP A 44 -11.80 11.18 17.96
CA ASP A 44 -12.46 12.07 17.02
C ASP A 44 -13.45 11.34 16.11
N LEU A 45 -14.44 12.07 15.58
CA LEU A 45 -15.47 11.46 14.73
C LEU A 45 -14.91 10.82 13.45
N LYS A 46 -13.77 11.30 12.93
CA LYS A 46 -13.16 10.70 11.74
C LYS A 46 -12.62 9.31 12.06
N SER A 47 -11.96 9.15 13.22
CA SER A 47 -11.48 7.85 13.71
C SER A 47 -12.64 6.86 13.89
N LEU A 48 -13.70 7.26 14.59
CA LEU A 48 -14.94 6.47 14.75
C LEU A 48 -15.55 6.08 13.41
N SER A 49 -15.65 7.03 12.46
CA SER A 49 -16.21 6.77 11.12
C SER A 49 -15.35 5.88 10.21
N SER A 50 -14.13 5.54 10.64
CA SER A 50 -13.19 4.71 9.88
C SER A 50 -13.07 3.28 10.43
N GLU A 51 -13.61 3.07 11.62
CA GLU A 51 -13.74 1.76 12.26
C GLU A 51 -15.03 1.09 11.79
N GLU A 52 -14.93 -0.20 11.49
CA GLU A 52 -16.04 -0.99 10.97
C GLU A 52 -16.20 -2.19 11.88
N PHE A 53 -17.34 -2.24 12.56
CA PHE A 53 -17.73 -3.32 13.45
C PHE A 53 -19.08 -3.84 12.99
N ASN A 54 -19.24 -5.16 12.92
CA ASN A 54 -20.54 -5.75 12.62
C ASN A 54 -21.52 -5.52 13.80
N LEU A 55 -22.81 -5.85 13.60
CA LEU A 55 -23.83 -5.64 14.64
C LEU A 55 -23.52 -6.40 15.95
N GLU A 56 -22.99 -7.62 15.86
CA GLU A 56 -22.63 -8.43 17.03
C GLU A 56 -21.50 -7.76 17.83
N GLU A 57 -20.46 -7.28 17.15
CA GLU A 57 -19.36 -6.55 17.78
C GLU A 57 -19.85 -5.26 18.43
N ARG A 58 -20.69 -4.47 17.75
CA ARG A 58 -21.29 -3.27 18.34
C ARG A 58 -22.10 -3.59 19.60
N ASN A 59 -22.86 -4.68 19.59
CA ASN A 59 -23.60 -5.16 20.77
C ASN A 59 -22.65 -5.54 21.91
N LEU A 60 -21.53 -6.21 21.64
CA LEU A 60 -20.53 -6.51 22.68
C LEU A 60 -19.94 -5.23 23.28
N ILE A 61 -19.56 -4.27 22.44
CA ILE A 61 -19.02 -2.97 22.89
C ILE A 61 -20.06 -2.23 23.75
N LEU A 62 -21.33 -2.24 23.34
CA LEU A 62 -22.44 -1.66 24.10
C LEU A 62 -22.59 -2.29 25.48
N ASN A 63 -22.58 -3.63 25.57
CA ASN A 63 -22.69 -4.32 26.86
C ASN A 63 -21.49 -4.03 27.77
N ILE A 64 -20.28 -3.89 27.21
CA ILE A 64 -19.11 -3.47 28.00
C ILE A 64 -19.29 -2.03 28.48
N ALA A 65 -19.83 -1.14 27.65
CA ALA A 65 -20.10 0.25 28.04
C ALA A 65 -21.10 0.32 29.21
N TYR A 66 -22.22 -0.41 29.15
CA TYR A 66 -23.16 -0.51 30.28
C TYR A 66 -22.52 -1.08 31.55
N PHE A 67 -21.75 -2.16 31.41
CA PHE A 67 -21.00 -2.72 32.53
C PHE A 67 -20.07 -1.70 33.18
N LEU A 68 -19.40 -0.86 32.38
CA LEU A 68 -18.56 0.21 32.88
C LEU A 68 -19.34 1.32 33.58
N VAL A 69 -20.56 1.62 33.15
CA VAL A 69 -21.45 2.57 33.84
C VAL A 69 -21.82 2.03 35.23
N ASP A 70 -22.12 0.73 35.32
CA ASP A 70 -22.48 0.07 36.59
C ASP A 70 -21.26 -0.07 37.54
N GLU A 71 -20.04 -0.13 37.02
CA GLU A 71 -18.78 -0.22 37.77
C GLU A 71 -18.24 1.16 38.21
N GLU A 72 -18.93 1.82 39.15
CA GLU A 72 -18.67 3.22 39.55
C GLU A 72 -17.20 3.56 39.85
N VAL A 73 -16.46 2.66 40.50
CA VAL A 73 -15.06 2.89 40.88
C VAL A 73 -14.17 2.92 39.63
N LEU A 74 -14.43 2.02 38.68
CA LEU A 74 -13.70 1.96 37.42
C LEU A 74 -14.10 3.13 36.52
N LEU A 75 -15.39 3.46 36.44
CA LEU A 75 -15.91 4.62 35.73
C LEU A 75 -15.21 5.90 36.17
N ARG A 76 -15.22 6.21 37.47
CA ARG A 76 -14.57 7.41 38.02
C ARG A 76 -13.09 7.50 37.62
N LYS A 77 -12.36 6.39 37.65
CA LYS A 77 -10.96 6.34 37.21
C LYS A 77 -10.80 6.65 35.73
N ILE A 78 -11.68 6.12 34.88
CA ILE A 78 -11.67 6.36 33.42
C ILE A 78 -11.99 7.83 33.12
N ILE A 79 -13.05 8.38 33.73
CA ILE A 79 -13.49 9.76 33.49
C ILE A 79 -12.45 10.77 33.97
N ASN A 80 -11.90 10.58 35.18
CA ASN A 80 -10.93 11.52 35.74
C ASN A 80 -9.60 11.51 34.98
N ARG A 81 -9.13 10.32 34.57
CA ARG A 81 -7.86 10.20 33.83
C ARG A 81 -8.00 10.37 32.32
N ARG A 82 -9.23 10.44 31.81
CA ARG A 82 -9.55 10.48 30.37
C ARG A 82 -8.91 9.34 29.58
N GLU A 83 -8.87 8.16 30.18
CA GLU A 83 -8.13 7.00 29.65
C GLU A 83 -8.83 5.68 30.01
N LEU A 84 -9.08 4.83 29.00
CA LEU A 84 -9.60 3.49 29.23
C LEU A 84 -8.56 2.60 29.91
N LYS A 85 -8.98 1.87 30.94
CA LYS A 85 -8.15 0.85 31.60
C LYS A 85 -8.30 -0.50 30.92
N THR A 86 -7.84 -0.59 29.67
CA THR A 86 -8.05 -1.73 28.77
C THR A 86 -7.69 -3.08 29.40
N LYS A 87 -6.54 -3.19 30.09
CA LYS A 87 -6.13 -4.42 30.79
C LYS A 87 -7.09 -4.83 31.91
N VAL A 88 -7.64 -3.86 32.65
CA VAL A 88 -8.61 -4.11 33.73
C VAL A 88 -9.95 -4.54 33.14
N ILE A 89 -10.38 -3.88 32.07
CA ILE A 89 -11.60 -4.20 31.33
C ILE A 89 -11.50 -5.62 30.75
N ALA A 90 -10.39 -5.95 30.10
CA ALA A 90 -10.10 -7.28 29.56
C ALA A 90 -10.23 -8.36 30.65
N LYS A 91 -9.60 -8.15 31.81
CA LYS A 91 -9.71 -9.08 32.95
C LYS A 91 -11.14 -9.26 33.45
N LYS A 92 -11.91 -8.18 33.58
CA LYS A 92 -13.29 -8.20 34.10
C LYS A 92 -14.31 -8.75 33.10
N THR A 93 -14.06 -8.61 31.80
CA THR A 93 -14.99 -9.01 30.73
C THR A 93 -14.63 -10.36 30.10
N GLY A 94 -13.41 -10.85 30.29
CA GLY A 94 -12.89 -12.07 29.68
C GLY A 94 -12.43 -11.92 28.23
N PHE A 95 -12.51 -10.72 27.65
CA PHE A 95 -11.96 -10.46 26.31
C PHE A 95 -10.45 -10.22 26.36
N SER A 96 -9.76 -10.51 25.25
CA SER A 96 -8.34 -10.18 25.14
C SER A 96 -8.10 -8.67 25.18
N ASN A 97 -6.94 -8.26 25.69
CA ASN A 97 -6.59 -6.85 25.78
C ASN A 97 -6.48 -6.20 24.40
N GLU A 98 -5.99 -6.92 23.38
CA GLU A 98 -5.93 -6.45 21.99
C GLU A 98 -7.34 -6.13 21.46
N LYS A 99 -8.32 -6.97 21.79
CA LYS A 99 -9.72 -6.78 21.36
C LYS A 99 -10.32 -5.52 22.01
N ILE A 100 -10.10 -5.33 23.31
CA ILE A 100 -10.53 -4.11 24.01
C ILE A 100 -9.84 -2.85 23.44
N ILE A 101 -8.55 -2.94 23.10
CA ILE A 101 -7.83 -1.83 22.45
C ILE A 101 -8.47 -1.52 21.09
N SER A 102 -8.76 -2.54 20.29
CA SER A 102 -9.39 -2.35 18.98
C SER A 102 -10.78 -1.69 19.05
N TRP A 103 -11.50 -1.88 20.16
CA TRP A 103 -12.81 -1.31 20.43
C TRP A 103 -12.80 0.02 21.17
N SER A 104 -11.63 0.51 21.57
CA SER A 104 -11.50 1.62 22.54
C SER A 104 -12.26 2.89 22.15
N ASN A 105 -12.22 3.30 20.89
CA ASN A 105 -12.89 4.51 20.43
C ASN A 105 -14.42 4.40 20.54
N TYR A 106 -14.99 3.31 20.02
CA TYR A 106 -16.43 3.04 20.15
C TYR A 106 -16.84 2.85 21.61
N LEU A 107 -16.02 2.18 22.42
CA LEU A 107 -16.29 1.99 23.84
C LEU A 107 -16.35 3.31 24.59
N ILE A 108 -15.43 4.25 24.32
CA ILE A 108 -15.46 5.61 24.87
C ILE A 108 -16.71 6.34 24.40
N ALA A 109 -17.04 6.27 23.11
CA ALA A 109 -18.22 6.94 22.56
C ALA A 109 -19.52 6.46 23.24
N TYR A 110 -19.71 5.14 23.34
CA TYR A 110 -20.88 4.58 24.01
C TYR A 110 -20.89 4.87 25.50
N LEU A 111 -19.73 4.77 26.16
CA LEU A 111 -19.62 5.11 27.58
C LEU A 111 -20.11 6.52 27.84
N ILE A 112 -19.60 7.51 27.09
CA ILE A 112 -19.99 8.93 27.20
C ILE A 112 -21.50 9.11 27.01
N LEU A 113 -22.08 8.50 25.98
CA LEU A 113 -23.53 8.58 25.73
C LEU A 113 -24.37 7.99 26.85
N LEU A 114 -23.88 6.95 27.52
CA LEU A 114 -24.64 6.22 28.53
C LEU A 114 -24.49 6.80 29.95
N TYR A 115 -23.32 7.33 30.30
CA TYR A 115 -23.08 7.80 31.68
C TYR A 115 -23.51 9.25 31.91
N ASN A 116 -23.52 10.09 30.87
CA ASN A 116 -23.74 11.53 31.02
C ASN A 116 -25.17 11.91 30.60
N ALA A 117 -25.95 12.42 31.57
CA ALA A 117 -27.33 12.84 31.37
C ALA A 117 -27.50 14.01 30.37
N ASP A 118 -26.44 14.78 30.12
CA ASP A 118 -26.44 15.87 29.14
C ASP A 118 -26.68 15.39 27.70
N TYR A 119 -26.62 14.08 27.43
CA TYR A 119 -26.78 13.49 26.10
C TYR A 119 -28.07 12.70 25.94
N THR A 120 -29.12 13.08 26.68
CA THR A 120 -30.37 12.31 26.71
C THR A 120 -30.99 12.14 25.33
N ASN A 121 -31.07 13.18 24.48
CA ASN A 121 -31.66 13.03 23.14
C ASN A 121 -30.79 12.16 22.22
N LEU A 122 -29.46 12.31 22.32
CA LEU A 122 -28.51 11.54 21.52
C LEU A 122 -28.46 10.06 21.94
N ALA A 123 -28.54 9.77 23.24
CA ALA A 123 -28.66 8.42 23.78
C ALA A 123 -30.03 7.83 23.44
N MET A 124 -31.10 8.62 23.60
CA MET A 124 -32.45 8.23 23.18
C MET A 124 -32.51 7.92 21.69
N TYR A 125 -31.74 8.57 20.83
CA TYR A 125 -31.70 8.27 19.40
C TYR A 125 -31.36 6.80 19.12
N LEU A 126 -30.45 6.22 19.91
CA LEU A 126 -30.02 4.83 19.78
C LEU A 126 -31.15 3.85 20.10
N ASN A 127 -31.34 2.85 19.25
CA ASN A 127 -32.35 1.81 19.44
C ASN A 127 -31.77 0.69 20.32
N ILE A 128 -31.65 0.92 21.62
CA ILE A 128 -31.12 -0.09 22.54
C ILE A 128 -32.30 -0.83 23.19
N ASN A 129 -32.30 -2.16 23.08
CA ASN A 129 -33.29 -3.05 23.68
C ASN A 129 -32.61 -4.13 24.54
N PHE A 130 -33.39 -4.80 25.39
CA PHE A 130 -32.96 -6.05 26.01
C PHE A 130 -32.98 -7.18 24.97
N LYS A 131 -31.93 -8.00 24.94
CA LYS A 131 -31.78 -9.08 23.94
C LYS A 131 -32.95 -10.07 23.95
N ASP A 132 -33.49 -10.37 25.12
CA ASP A 132 -34.58 -11.32 25.30
C ASP A 132 -35.91 -10.86 24.65
N LEU A 133 -36.06 -9.56 24.37
CA LEU A 133 -37.27 -8.98 23.76
C LEU A 133 -37.27 -9.03 22.21
N GLU A 134 -36.15 -9.36 21.57
CA GLU A 134 -35.97 -9.16 20.12
C GLU A 134 -35.84 -10.47 19.29
N ASN A 135 -35.97 -11.64 19.92
CA ASN A 135 -35.87 -12.96 19.25
C ASN A 135 -36.99 -13.26 18.22
N LEU A 136 -37.82 -12.28 17.86
CA LEU A 136 -38.85 -12.36 16.83
C LEU A 136 -38.59 -11.30 15.75
N ALA A 137 -38.24 -11.78 14.56
CA ALA A 137 -37.99 -11.08 13.29
C ALA A 137 -36.54 -10.65 13.00
N VAL A 138 -35.79 -11.55 12.38
CA VAL A 138 -34.63 -11.21 11.55
C VAL A 138 -34.95 -11.56 10.10
N ILE A 139 -35.25 -10.55 9.28
CA ILE A 139 -35.28 -10.70 7.82
C ILE A 139 -33.86 -10.49 7.32
N LYS A 140 -33.26 -11.55 6.77
CA LYS A 140 -31.98 -11.45 6.04
C LYS A 140 -32.23 -10.68 4.74
N GLY A 141 -31.57 -9.53 4.60
CA GLY A 141 -31.57 -8.77 3.37
C GLY A 141 -30.93 -9.54 2.21
N THR A 142 -31.49 -9.37 1.03
CA THR A 142 -31.01 -9.90 -0.25
C THR A 142 -29.66 -9.29 -0.61
N LYS A 143 -28.68 -10.15 -0.95
CA LYS A 143 -27.39 -9.71 -1.49
C LYS A 143 -27.61 -9.07 -2.86
N GLY A 144 -27.19 -7.82 -3.04
CA GLY A 144 -27.12 -7.18 -4.36
C GLY A 144 -27.31 -5.67 -4.40
N GLU A 145 -27.96 -5.07 -3.41
CA GLU A 145 -28.18 -3.61 -3.36
C GLU A 145 -27.10 -2.88 -2.55
N GLU A 146 -26.64 -1.73 -3.05
CA GLU A 146 -25.72 -0.87 -2.30
C GLU A 146 -26.39 -0.39 -1.01
N ILE A 147 -25.83 -0.78 0.14
CA ILE A 147 -26.38 -0.48 1.46
C ILE A 147 -26.46 1.05 1.64
N VAL A 148 -27.68 1.54 1.81
CA VAL A 148 -27.95 2.94 2.16
C VAL A 148 -28.00 3.03 3.68
N HIS A 149 -27.12 3.83 4.25
CA HIS A 149 -27.10 4.08 5.69
C HIS A 149 -27.92 5.31 6.01
N LYS A 150 -28.71 5.24 7.09
CA LYS A 150 -29.48 6.36 7.63
C LYS A 150 -29.05 6.68 9.06
N GLY A 151 -28.90 7.95 9.38
CA GLY A 151 -28.43 8.38 10.69
C GLY A 151 -28.48 9.87 10.92
N LEU A 152 -28.20 10.25 12.16
CA LEU A 152 -28.11 11.62 12.64
C LEU A 152 -26.80 12.26 12.21
N VAL A 153 -26.82 13.47 11.64
CA VAL A 153 -25.59 14.19 11.24
C VAL A 153 -24.83 14.64 12.48
N MET A 154 -23.62 14.08 12.64
CA MET A 154 -22.69 14.40 13.71
C MET A 154 -21.66 15.45 13.26
N LEU A 155 -21.21 15.39 12.01
CA LEU A 155 -20.23 16.33 11.46
C LEU A 155 -20.51 16.62 9.99
N GLU A 156 -20.87 17.87 9.72
CA GLU A 156 -21.12 18.41 8.38
C GLU A 156 -19.87 18.37 7.48
N GLY A 157 -20.08 18.25 6.18
CA GLY A 157 -19.00 18.33 5.20
C GLY A 157 -19.50 18.41 3.76
N LYS A 158 -18.79 19.19 2.93
CA LYS A 158 -19.23 19.55 1.57
C LYS A 158 -19.51 18.37 0.63
N LYS A 159 -18.69 17.31 0.71
CA LYS A 159 -18.79 16.12 -0.17
C LYS A 159 -19.17 14.85 0.59
N SER A 160 -19.14 14.91 1.92
CA SER A 160 -19.41 13.78 2.80
C SER A 160 -19.60 14.27 4.22
N THR A 161 -20.53 13.64 4.92
CA THR A 161 -20.88 13.91 6.30
C THR A 161 -20.63 12.66 7.16
N ILE A 162 -20.44 12.83 8.46
CA ILE A 162 -20.41 11.71 9.40
C ILE A 162 -21.74 11.64 10.11
N ILE A 163 -22.38 10.47 10.07
CA ILE A 163 -23.64 10.19 10.74
C ILE A 163 -23.46 9.19 11.87
N LEU A 164 -24.33 9.25 12.89
CA LEU A 164 -24.57 8.21 13.88
C LEU A 164 -25.86 7.48 13.50
N THR A 165 -25.81 6.16 13.29
CA THR A 165 -27.00 5.36 13.01
C THR A 165 -27.75 5.01 14.30
N LYS A 166 -29.02 4.62 14.20
CA LYS A 166 -29.79 4.12 15.35
C LYS A 166 -29.19 2.85 15.96
N GLU A 167 -28.39 2.13 15.19
CA GLU A 167 -27.65 0.93 15.61
C GLU A 167 -26.26 1.25 16.19
N GLY A 168 -26.02 2.52 16.55
CA GLY A 168 -24.79 2.96 17.21
C GLY A 168 -23.57 3.02 16.30
N GLN A 169 -23.71 2.92 14.98
CA GLN A 169 -22.58 2.97 14.06
C GLN A 169 -22.27 4.41 13.67
N PHE A 170 -20.99 4.79 13.68
CA PHE A 170 -20.50 6.04 13.10
C PHE A 170 -20.05 5.78 11.66
N ILE A 171 -20.67 6.42 10.68
CA ILE A 171 -20.40 6.14 9.26
C ILE A 171 -20.21 7.45 8.50
N ARG A 172 -19.23 7.47 7.60
CA ARG A 172 -19.06 8.58 6.65
C ARG A 172 -19.88 8.30 5.40
N ILE A 173 -20.93 9.07 5.15
CA ILE A 173 -21.73 8.96 3.93
C ILE A 173 -21.40 10.06 2.93
N LYS A 174 -21.57 9.78 1.64
CA LYS A 174 -21.50 10.80 0.58
C LYS A 174 -22.70 11.73 0.70
N THR A 175 -22.47 13.03 0.54
CA THR A 175 -23.55 14.03 0.55
C THR A 175 -23.42 14.92 -0.68
N ARG A 176 -24.55 15.24 -1.32
CA ARG A 176 -24.64 16.10 -2.51
C ARG A 176 -25.34 17.44 -2.25
N CYS A 177 -25.86 17.65 -1.05
CA CYS A 177 -26.58 18.84 -0.62
C CYS A 177 -25.98 19.38 0.69
N GLU A 178 -26.30 20.63 1.02
CA GLU A 178 -26.03 21.18 2.35
C GLU A 178 -26.77 20.37 3.41
N ASN A 179 -26.13 20.20 4.55
CA ASN A 179 -26.68 19.48 5.68
C ASN A 179 -26.33 20.18 6.99
N LYS A 180 -27.14 19.96 8.02
CA LYS A 180 -26.91 20.54 9.33
C LYS A 180 -26.75 19.46 10.40
N VAL A 181 -25.87 19.72 11.37
CA VAL A 181 -25.73 18.90 12.57
C VAL A 181 -27.09 18.72 13.25
N GLY A 182 -27.43 17.47 13.57
CA GLY A 182 -28.70 17.08 14.20
C GLY A 182 -29.81 16.68 13.22
N GLU A 183 -29.64 16.85 11.92
CA GLU A 183 -30.59 16.35 10.91
C GLU A 183 -30.41 14.85 10.68
N GLU A 184 -31.50 14.13 10.33
CA GLU A 184 -31.38 12.75 9.83
C GLU A 184 -31.11 12.77 8.33
N LEU A 185 -30.09 12.05 7.88
CA LEU A 185 -29.78 11.86 6.48
C LEU A 185 -29.59 10.39 6.14
N SER A 186 -29.87 10.08 4.87
CA SER A 186 -29.57 8.80 4.26
C SER A 186 -28.55 8.98 3.15
N GLY A 187 -27.60 8.05 3.03
CA GLY A 187 -26.62 8.09 1.96
C GLY A 187 -25.77 6.84 1.89
N LYS A 188 -25.03 6.73 0.77
CA LYS A 188 -24.08 5.65 0.53
C LYS A 188 -22.79 5.92 1.29
N GLU A 189 -22.18 4.88 1.83
CA GLU A 189 -20.88 5.00 2.49
C GLU A 189 -19.81 5.55 1.53
N LYS A 190 -18.96 6.44 2.06
CA LYS A 190 -17.80 6.96 1.34
C LYS A 190 -16.63 6.01 1.49
N LYS A 191 -16.36 5.26 0.42
CA LYS A 191 -15.14 4.44 0.30
C LYS A 191 -13.89 5.28 0.56
N THR A 192 -12.99 4.74 1.38
CA THR A 192 -11.68 5.30 1.74
C THR A 192 -10.56 4.35 1.31
N LEU A 193 -9.28 4.77 1.41
CA LEU A 193 -8.12 3.93 1.07
C LEU A 193 -8.12 2.58 1.81
N LYS A 194 -8.69 2.51 3.02
CA LYS A 194 -8.84 1.27 3.79
C LYS A 194 -9.60 0.19 3.01
N HIS A 195 -10.59 0.57 2.21
CA HIS A 195 -11.38 -0.35 1.40
C HIS A 195 -10.55 -1.01 0.28
N TYR A 196 -9.43 -0.41 -0.07
CA TYR A 196 -8.51 -0.89 -1.11
C TYR A 196 -7.21 -1.46 -0.52
N ARG A 197 -7.10 -1.60 0.81
CA ARG A 197 -5.85 -2.03 1.47
C ARG A 197 -5.32 -3.35 0.89
N ALA A 198 -6.19 -4.33 0.69
CA ALA A 198 -5.81 -5.62 0.10
C ALA A 198 -5.29 -5.45 -1.33
N LEU A 199 -5.99 -4.67 -2.17
CA LEU A 199 -5.57 -4.40 -3.55
C LEU A 199 -4.23 -3.67 -3.62
N ILE A 200 -4.01 -2.67 -2.74
CA ILE A 200 -2.74 -1.94 -2.65
C ILE A 200 -1.59 -2.90 -2.30
N VAL A 201 -1.80 -3.78 -1.32
CA VAL A 201 -0.79 -4.78 -0.92
C VAL A 201 -0.50 -5.74 -2.07
N SER A 202 -1.51 -6.22 -2.78
CA SER A 202 -1.33 -7.11 -3.94
C SER A 202 -0.54 -6.43 -5.06
N VAL A 203 -0.86 -5.19 -5.41
CA VAL A 203 -0.12 -4.43 -6.44
C VAL A 203 1.34 -4.22 -6.03
N ALA A 204 1.59 -3.88 -4.76
CA ALA A 204 2.95 -3.70 -4.26
C ALA A 204 3.78 -5.00 -4.34
N LEU A 205 3.17 -6.14 -4.01
CA LEU A 205 3.83 -7.45 -4.10
C LEU A 205 4.17 -7.82 -5.55
N ILE A 206 3.24 -7.60 -6.48
CA ILE A 206 3.50 -7.82 -7.92
C ILE A 206 4.65 -6.93 -8.40
N ALA A 207 4.64 -5.64 -8.05
CA ALA A 207 5.71 -4.71 -8.41
C ALA A 207 7.07 -5.17 -7.85
N PHE A 208 7.11 -5.65 -6.61
CA PHE A 208 8.32 -6.20 -5.99
C PHE A 208 8.86 -7.42 -6.76
N VAL A 209 7.98 -8.35 -7.16
CA VAL A 209 8.36 -9.54 -7.95
C VAL A 209 8.88 -9.14 -9.34
N ILE A 210 8.25 -8.16 -10.00
CA ILE A 210 8.70 -7.67 -11.31
C ILE A 210 10.09 -7.03 -11.19
N LEU A 211 10.29 -6.15 -10.20
CA LEU A 211 11.59 -5.50 -9.97
C LEU A 211 12.68 -6.54 -9.65
N GLY A 212 12.38 -7.52 -8.81
CA GLY A 212 13.29 -8.65 -8.53
C GLY A 212 13.63 -9.45 -9.78
N SER A 213 12.63 -9.77 -10.60
CA SER A 213 12.83 -10.52 -11.85
C SER A 213 13.68 -9.73 -12.86
N VAL A 214 13.39 -8.44 -13.06
CA VAL A 214 14.14 -7.58 -13.98
C VAL A 214 15.59 -7.44 -13.52
N THR A 215 15.84 -7.23 -12.23
CA THR A 215 17.21 -7.13 -11.70
C THR A 215 17.99 -8.44 -11.80
N PHE A 216 17.34 -9.58 -11.56
CA PHE A 216 17.93 -10.90 -11.74
C PHE A 216 18.31 -11.13 -13.21
N LEU A 217 17.37 -10.93 -14.14
CA LEU A 217 17.58 -11.08 -15.57
C LEU A 217 18.63 -10.10 -16.11
N TYR A 218 18.71 -8.90 -15.55
CA TYR A 218 19.71 -7.92 -15.94
C TYR A 218 21.13 -8.36 -15.55
N LYS A 219 21.32 -9.04 -14.42
CA LYS A 219 22.65 -9.50 -13.97
C LYS A 219 23.11 -10.81 -14.63
N GLN A 220 22.19 -11.56 -15.22
CA GLN A 220 22.50 -12.83 -15.87
C GLN A 220 23.21 -12.60 -17.21
N GLN A 221 24.40 -13.16 -17.36
CA GLN A 221 25.14 -13.16 -18.63
C GLN A 221 24.60 -14.28 -19.55
N GLU A 222 24.19 -13.93 -20.77
CA GLU A 222 23.70 -14.87 -21.79
C GLU A 222 24.65 -15.01 -22.98
N THR A 223 25.44 -13.97 -23.27
CA THR A 223 26.38 -13.94 -24.39
C THR A 223 27.77 -13.57 -23.89
N THR A 224 28.79 -14.25 -24.42
CA THR A 224 30.19 -13.95 -24.16
C THR A 224 30.86 -13.60 -25.48
N ILE A 225 31.54 -12.45 -25.52
CA ILE A 225 32.26 -11.97 -26.69
C ILE A 225 33.74 -11.86 -26.34
N LEU A 226 34.58 -12.50 -27.14
CA LEU A 226 36.03 -12.44 -27.04
C LEU A 226 36.58 -11.71 -28.26
N ILE A 227 37.30 -10.64 -28.02
CA ILE A 227 37.88 -9.74 -29.02
C ILE A 227 39.40 -9.91 -28.95
N GLN A 228 40.03 -10.26 -30.06
CA GLN A 228 41.44 -10.59 -30.13
C GLN A 228 42.22 -9.53 -30.91
N GLY A 229 42.86 -8.62 -30.16
CA GLY A 229 43.94 -7.76 -30.64
C GLY A 229 45.30 -8.31 -30.24
N THR A 230 46.31 -7.44 -30.09
CA THR A 230 47.52 -7.77 -29.32
C THR A 230 47.18 -7.97 -27.83
N SER A 231 46.16 -7.24 -27.35
CA SER A 231 45.47 -7.50 -26.09
C SER A 231 44.15 -8.23 -26.32
N LYS A 232 43.80 -9.15 -25.41
CA LYS A 232 42.53 -9.88 -25.46
C LYS A 232 41.51 -9.17 -24.58
N VAL A 233 40.31 -8.92 -25.09
CA VAL A 233 39.21 -8.34 -24.30
C VAL A 233 38.01 -9.29 -24.34
N LYS A 234 37.47 -9.61 -23.17
CA LYS A 234 36.28 -10.42 -22.97
C LYS A 234 35.18 -9.54 -22.41
N ILE A 235 34.01 -9.53 -23.04
CA ILE A 235 32.81 -8.88 -22.50
C ILE A 235 31.67 -9.89 -22.39
N GLY A 236 30.85 -9.72 -21.34
CA GLY A 236 29.62 -10.47 -21.13
C GLY A 236 28.41 -9.58 -21.37
N LEU A 237 27.46 -10.04 -22.17
CA LEU A 237 26.18 -9.36 -22.38
C LEU A 237 25.05 -10.08 -21.63
N ASN A 238 24.11 -9.33 -21.10
CA ASN A 238 22.83 -9.86 -20.63
C ASN A 238 21.82 -9.99 -21.77
N ARG A 239 20.63 -10.49 -21.44
CA ARG A 239 19.52 -10.66 -22.39
C ARG A 239 19.04 -9.39 -23.09
N PHE A 240 19.39 -8.22 -22.56
CA PHE A 240 19.06 -6.90 -23.08
C PHE A 240 20.21 -6.30 -23.91
N ASP A 241 21.20 -7.11 -24.26
CA ASP A 241 22.37 -6.77 -25.08
C ASP A 241 23.20 -5.63 -24.44
N ARG A 242 23.18 -5.57 -23.10
CA ARG A 242 23.97 -4.66 -22.26
C ARG A 242 25.18 -5.38 -21.70
N ILE A 243 26.32 -4.71 -21.68
CA ILE A 243 27.55 -5.22 -21.07
C ILE A 243 27.36 -5.27 -19.55
N VAL A 244 27.46 -6.47 -18.98
CA VAL A 244 27.38 -6.71 -17.52
C VAL A 244 28.70 -7.10 -16.90
N TYR A 245 29.69 -7.37 -17.75
CA TYR A 245 31.02 -7.81 -17.35
C TYR A 245 32.03 -7.47 -18.44
N SER A 246 33.21 -7.02 -18.06
CA SER A 246 34.37 -6.89 -18.95
C SER A 246 35.64 -7.41 -18.24
N TYR A 247 36.56 -7.98 -19.02
CA TYR A 247 37.79 -8.56 -18.51
C TYR A 247 38.86 -8.60 -19.59
N SER A 248 40.12 -8.41 -19.20
CA SER A 248 41.28 -8.66 -20.04
C SER A 248 42.34 -9.41 -19.25
N PRO A 249 43.03 -10.41 -19.84
CA PRO A 249 44.16 -11.05 -19.21
C PRO A 249 45.47 -10.26 -19.38
N THR A 250 45.48 -9.15 -20.13
CA THR A 250 46.68 -8.32 -20.35
C THR A 250 46.59 -7.04 -19.53
N GLU A 251 47.74 -6.53 -19.07
CA GLU A 251 47.80 -5.27 -18.30
C GLU A 251 47.28 -4.10 -19.14
N LYS A 252 47.78 -3.94 -20.37
CA LYS A 252 47.30 -2.95 -21.34
C LYS A 252 45.79 -3.05 -21.57
N GLY A 253 45.26 -4.26 -21.78
CA GLY A 253 43.83 -4.45 -21.99
C GLY A 253 42.98 -4.16 -20.74
N THR A 254 43.53 -4.38 -19.55
CA THR A 254 42.86 -4.07 -18.26
C THR A 254 42.76 -2.56 -18.05
N ILE A 255 43.83 -1.82 -18.35
CA ILE A 255 43.83 -0.35 -18.33
C ILE A 255 42.75 0.17 -19.28
N LEU A 256 42.76 -0.31 -20.52
CA LEU A 256 41.80 0.09 -21.55
C LEU A 256 40.34 -0.11 -21.10
N ILE A 257 39.96 -1.33 -20.68
CA ILE A 257 38.55 -1.59 -20.31
C ILE A 257 38.10 -0.81 -19.06
N THR A 258 39.03 -0.45 -18.19
CA THR A 258 38.76 0.35 -16.98
C THR A 258 38.48 1.80 -17.34
N GLU A 259 39.26 2.38 -18.25
CA GLU A 259 39.06 3.74 -18.76
C GLU A 259 37.78 3.85 -19.58
N LEU A 260 37.50 2.85 -20.42
CA LEU A 260 36.33 2.83 -21.30
C LEU A 260 34.99 2.69 -20.55
N LYS A 261 34.98 2.29 -19.27
CA LYS A 261 33.77 2.10 -18.42
C LYS A 261 32.65 1.39 -19.18
N LEU A 262 32.93 0.14 -19.55
CA LEU A 262 32.08 -0.61 -20.49
C LEU A 262 30.74 -1.07 -19.90
N GLU A 263 30.62 -1.20 -18.58
CA GLU A 263 29.40 -1.67 -17.93
C GLU A 263 28.17 -0.81 -18.30
N ASN A 264 27.03 -1.49 -18.51
CA ASN A 264 25.74 -0.94 -18.95
C ASN A 264 25.74 -0.26 -20.33
N LYS A 265 26.85 -0.22 -21.06
CA LYS A 265 26.83 0.15 -22.48
C LYS A 265 26.10 -0.91 -23.30
N LYS A 266 25.46 -0.51 -24.39
CA LYS A 266 24.96 -1.47 -25.39
C LYS A 266 26.15 -2.16 -26.06
N PHE A 267 25.92 -3.35 -26.59
CA PHE A 267 26.93 -4.10 -27.34
C PHE A 267 27.65 -3.24 -28.39
N GLU A 268 26.89 -2.58 -29.27
CA GLU A 268 27.42 -1.71 -30.34
C GLU A 268 28.39 -0.65 -29.80
N ASP A 269 27.91 0.18 -28.86
CA ASP A 269 28.68 1.27 -28.27
C ASP A 269 29.96 0.77 -27.61
N GLY A 270 29.87 -0.36 -26.89
CA GLY A 270 30.99 -0.97 -26.21
C GLY A 270 32.02 -1.55 -27.19
N MET A 271 31.56 -2.23 -28.24
CA MET A 271 32.42 -2.82 -29.26
C MET A 271 33.16 -1.74 -30.05
N ILE A 272 32.47 -0.67 -30.46
CA ILE A 272 33.10 0.50 -31.10
C ILE A 272 34.12 1.16 -30.17
N SER A 273 33.78 1.33 -28.88
CA SER A 273 34.70 1.90 -27.89
C SER A 273 35.99 1.07 -27.76
N ILE A 274 35.88 -0.26 -27.75
CA ILE A 274 37.04 -1.17 -27.67
C ILE A 274 37.89 -1.08 -28.94
N LEU A 275 37.27 -1.08 -30.12
CA LEU A 275 38.00 -0.99 -31.39
C LEU A 275 38.74 0.34 -31.55
N LYS A 276 38.11 1.47 -31.17
CA LYS A 276 38.77 2.78 -31.10
C LYS A 276 39.98 2.74 -30.17
N GLY A 277 39.80 2.17 -28.97
CA GLY A 277 40.90 1.99 -28.03
C GLY A 277 42.04 1.12 -28.57
N PHE A 278 41.73 0.10 -29.39
CA PHE A 278 42.77 -0.71 -30.02
C PHE A 278 43.56 0.07 -31.08
N GLU A 279 42.92 1.00 -31.77
CA GLU A 279 43.58 1.89 -32.73
C GLU A 279 44.48 2.91 -32.01
N GLU A 280 43.92 3.61 -31.02
CA GLU A 280 44.60 4.69 -30.29
C GLU A 280 45.81 4.20 -29.47
N GLU A 281 45.73 2.99 -28.92
CA GLU A 281 46.75 2.42 -28.03
C GLU A 281 47.66 1.37 -28.69
N ASP A 282 47.69 1.33 -30.03
CA ASP A 282 48.48 0.39 -30.86
C ASP A 282 48.28 -1.08 -30.44
N MET A 283 47.01 -1.47 -30.24
CA MET A 283 46.62 -2.84 -29.88
C MET A 283 46.07 -3.67 -31.05
N LEU A 284 46.19 -3.17 -32.27
CA LEU A 284 45.84 -3.91 -33.48
C LEU A 284 46.86 -5.03 -33.77
N PRO A 285 46.41 -6.25 -34.14
CA PRO A 285 47.33 -7.33 -34.51
C PRO A 285 48.23 -6.95 -35.71
N PRO A 286 49.42 -7.57 -35.87
CA PRO A 286 50.31 -7.27 -36.99
C PRO A 286 49.70 -7.49 -38.38
N ASN A 287 48.81 -8.48 -38.51
CA ASN A 287 48.06 -8.75 -39.74
C ASN A 287 46.87 -7.80 -39.94
N ARG A 288 46.63 -6.87 -39.00
CA ARG A 288 45.51 -5.92 -38.96
C ARG A 288 44.13 -6.57 -39.06
N ILE A 289 43.99 -7.80 -38.58
CA ILE A 289 42.71 -8.52 -38.51
C ILE A 289 42.39 -8.75 -37.03
N VAL A 290 41.30 -8.14 -36.56
CA VAL A 290 40.77 -8.38 -35.21
C VAL A 290 39.72 -9.50 -35.28
N ASP A 291 39.99 -10.60 -34.59
CA ASP A 291 39.05 -11.72 -34.50
C ASP A 291 38.08 -11.52 -33.33
N VAL A 292 36.78 -11.64 -33.60
CA VAL A 292 35.69 -11.51 -32.64
C VAL A 292 34.90 -12.81 -32.58
N TYR A 293 34.91 -13.46 -31.42
CA TYR A 293 34.21 -14.71 -31.17
C TYR A 293 33.05 -14.46 -30.20
N ILE A 294 31.83 -14.70 -30.67
CA ILE A 294 30.59 -14.58 -29.89
C ILE A 294 30.08 -15.99 -29.59
N THR A 295 29.82 -16.26 -28.32
CA THR A 295 29.31 -17.55 -27.83
C THR A 295 28.12 -17.32 -26.90
N GLY A 296 27.16 -18.25 -26.90
CA GLY A 296 25.89 -18.11 -26.17
C GLY A 296 24.76 -17.65 -27.09
N LYS A 297 23.96 -16.67 -26.67
CA LYS A 297 22.92 -16.06 -27.52
C LYS A 297 23.58 -15.24 -28.64
N MET A 298 23.08 -15.41 -29.86
CA MET A 298 23.54 -14.62 -31.02
C MET A 298 23.23 -13.14 -30.84
N VAL A 299 24.18 -12.30 -31.26
CA VAL A 299 23.97 -10.86 -31.38
C VAL A 299 23.21 -10.57 -32.68
N ASP A 300 22.29 -9.60 -32.63
CA ASP A 300 21.47 -9.20 -33.76
C ASP A 300 22.35 -8.70 -34.93
N THR A 301 21.97 -9.06 -36.16
CA THR A 301 22.72 -8.70 -37.37
C THR A 301 22.76 -7.19 -37.61
N VAL A 302 21.73 -6.45 -37.20
CA VAL A 302 21.69 -4.98 -37.26
C VAL A 302 22.78 -4.38 -36.39
N GLU A 303 22.97 -4.88 -35.17
CA GLU A 303 24.03 -4.36 -34.29
C GLU A 303 25.43 -4.69 -34.82
N LEU A 304 25.61 -5.89 -35.38
CA LEU A 304 26.87 -6.28 -36.02
C LEU A 304 27.18 -5.44 -37.27
N ASN A 305 26.16 -5.05 -38.04
CA ASN A 305 26.33 -4.17 -39.20
C ASN A 305 26.87 -2.81 -38.78
N LYS A 306 26.38 -2.22 -37.69
CA LYS A 306 26.88 -0.93 -37.23
C LYS A 306 28.33 -0.96 -36.77
N VAL A 307 28.74 -2.05 -36.11
CA VAL A 307 30.17 -2.29 -35.79
C VAL A 307 31.00 -2.38 -37.07
N THR A 308 30.48 -3.02 -38.11
CA THR A 308 31.14 -3.10 -39.43
C THR A 308 31.23 -1.73 -40.08
N GLU A 309 30.14 -0.96 -40.11
CA GLU A 309 30.07 0.38 -40.70
C GLU A 309 31.09 1.32 -40.05
N TYR A 310 31.30 1.21 -38.73
CA TYR A 310 32.37 1.92 -38.04
C TYR A 310 33.76 1.55 -38.61
N VAL A 311 34.08 0.27 -38.77
CA VAL A 311 35.37 -0.16 -39.32
C VAL A 311 35.55 0.31 -40.77
N GLU A 312 34.49 0.24 -41.58
CA GLU A 312 34.51 0.78 -42.94
C GLU A 312 34.74 2.30 -42.96
N SER A 313 34.19 3.03 -41.98
CA SER A 313 34.40 4.47 -41.87
C SER A 313 35.84 4.83 -41.53
N VAL A 314 36.50 4.05 -40.65
CA VAL A 314 37.93 4.21 -40.34
C VAL A 314 38.79 3.94 -41.58
N ASN A 315 38.47 2.88 -42.33
CA ASN A 315 39.24 2.49 -43.52
C ASN A 315 39.11 3.46 -44.71
N LYS A 316 38.14 4.38 -44.69
CA LYS A 316 37.96 5.44 -45.70
C LYS A 316 38.81 6.68 -45.43
N ASP A 317 39.42 6.78 -44.24
CA ASP A 317 40.40 7.82 -43.95
C ASP A 317 41.69 7.52 -44.73
N ASP A 318 42.30 8.53 -45.37
CA ASP A 318 43.45 8.36 -46.28
C ASP A 318 44.72 7.87 -45.56
N ASN A 319 44.68 7.76 -44.23
CA ASN A 319 45.77 7.25 -43.42
C ASN A 319 45.78 5.71 -43.36
N ALA A 320 46.44 5.08 -44.34
CA ALA A 320 46.59 3.62 -44.43
C ALA A 320 47.14 2.94 -43.17
N LYS A 321 47.80 3.68 -42.25
CA LYS A 321 48.25 3.16 -40.94
C LYS A 321 47.11 2.87 -39.96
N ASN A 322 45.90 3.36 -40.20
CA ASN A 322 44.76 3.14 -39.31
C ASN A 322 43.86 2.01 -39.82
N ASN A 323 44.12 1.49 -41.02
CA ASN A 323 43.25 0.49 -41.61
C ASN A 323 43.35 -0.86 -40.90
N PHE A 324 42.19 -1.49 -40.69
CA PHE A 324 42.07 -2.84 -40.16
C PHE A 324 40.78 -3.54 -40.61
N ARG A 325 40.72 -4.85 -40.45
CA ARG A 325 39.55 -5.69 -40.74
C ARG A 325 39.07 -6.39 -39.49
N ILE A 326 37.79 -6.76 -39.47
CA ILE A 326 37.19 -7.55 -38.40
C ILE A 326 36.64 -8.85 -38.96
N LYS A 327 36.86 -9.95 -38.24
CA LYS A 327 36.21 -11.24 -38.51
C LYS A 327 35.33 -11.61 -37.34
N ILE A 328 34.04 -11.80 -37.60
CA ILE A 328 33.07 -12.07 -36.55
C ILE A 328 32.54 -13.49 -36.70
N ASN A 329 32.74 -14.32 -35.67
CA ASN A 329 32.03 -15.58 -35.51
C ASN A 329 30.87 -15.37 -34.54
N ASN A 330 29.64 -15.34 -35.07
CA ASN A 330 28.42 -15.17 -34.28
C ASN A 330 27.80 -16.52 -33.93
N SER A 331 28.26 -17.14 -32.83
CA SER A 331 27.75 -18.42 -32.33
C SER A 331 27.74 -19.54 -33.38
N GLY A 332 28.83 -19.65 -34.16
CA GLY A 332 28.99 -20.64 -35.23
C GLY A 332 28.76 -20.11 -36.64
N TYR A 333 28.15 -18.93 -36.81
CA TYR A 333 28.00 -18.29 -38.12
C TYR A 333 29.14 -17.29 -38.37
N GLU A 334 29.97 -17.57 -39.38
CA GLU A 334 31.10 -16.71 -39.73
C GLU A 334 30.67 -15.60 -40.70
N LYS A 335 30.98 -14.35 -40.35
CA LYS A 335 30.84 -13.16 -41.20
C LYS A 335 32.23 -12.52 -41.38
N LYS A 336 32.65 -12.34 -42.64
CA LYS A 336 33.90 -11.69 -43.03
C LYS A 336 33.59 -10.38 -43.73
N ASN A 337 34.30 -9.31 -43.36
CA ASN A 337 34.35 -8.05 -44.10
C ASN A 337 35.80 -7.74 -44.49
#